data_AF-A0A4U7CK59-F1
#
_entry.id   AF-A0A4U7CK59-F1
#
_cell.length_a   1.000
_cell.length_b   1.000
_cell.length_c   1.000
_cell.angle_alpha   90.00
_cell.angle_beta   90.00
_cell.angle_gamma   90.00
#
_symmetry.space_group_name_H-M   'P 1'
#
loop_
_entity.id
_entity.type
_entity.pdbx_description
1 polymer ?
#
loop_
_entity_poly.entity_id
_entity_poly.type
_entity_poly.pdbx_seq_one_letter_code
_entity_poly.pdbx_strand_id
1 'polypeptide(L)'
;MSRHSRSAFGTVRRVADLAVDRQVTFLAAAIAYYAFVSLVPALLLLVVVATAVFGETIAAQLVAATGDFLTPAGEEAVVLAVSSAGGRTGASLLGVGVLLWSTLKVFRGLDTAFVSLYGGDQTPGFLKQVADAASVVVGVGLGLGAMVAVGAFVAAADALPLVEVASVLALPVLLAVVFLPMYYLLPQPAVGVREALPGAAFAAVGWTLLQAGFQVYAAGAAQYQAYGVIGGILLLVTWLYLAAVVVVLGGVVNVVLAERGGAGDGRPYEREVGPAGLPNDAADRQLQQDRDRPTGMNGESDPDGDDGERPRGAPDVAALEAEVRELRSQLDEFEDDVERRTVDKPEVESELKRYVRSRMRRGHARGWGPYLVLLYGTVLTLAALTSLQGIYAVGAIVVLGLSTLGLYTIFVVVGIGLNLIETPGKALDYARRRGDD
;
A
#
# COMPACT_ATOMS: atom_id res chain seq x y z
N MET A 1 -31.39 19.13 4.91
CA MET A 1 -30.33 18.63 4.01
C MET A 1 -28.91 18.64 4.62
N SER A 2 -28.70 18.93 5.91
CA SER A 2 -27.36 19.21 6.49
C SER A 2 -26.66 18.05 7.23
N ARG A 3 -27.35 16.96 7.59
CA ARG A 3 -26.74 15.80 8.29
C ARG A 3 -26.18 14.73 7.34
N HIS A 4 -26.89 14.41 6.24
CA HIS A 4 -26.41 13.44 5.25
C HIS A 4 -25.19 13.93 4.45
N SER A 5 -25.12 15.22 4.11
CA SER A 5 -23.99 15.77 3.34
C SER A 5 -22.68 15.78 4.14
N ARG A 6 -22.73 16.05 5.45
CA ARG A 6 -21.56 15.94 6.35
C ARG A 6 -21.09 14.48 6.53
N SER A 7 -22.02 13.53 6.52
CA SER A 7 -21.72 12.09 6.57
C SER A 7 -21.06 11.59 5.28
N ALA A 8 -21.60 11.96 4.11
CA ALA A 8 -21.07 11.55 2.81
C ALA A 8 -19.66 12.09 2.55
N PHE A 9 -19.42 13.38 2.83
CA PHE A 9 -18.09 13.98 2.71
C PHE A 9 -17.08 13.30 3.65
N GLY A 10 -17.50 12.97 4.88
CA GLY A 10 -16.68 12.19 5.80
C GLY A 10 -16.35 10.78 5.28
N THR A 11 -17.22 10.17 4.46
CA THR A 11 -16.96 8.87 3.81
C THR A 11 -15.88 8.98 2.78
N VAL A 12 -16.07 9.91 1.84
CA VAL A 12 -15.14 10.08 0.73
C VAL A 12 -13.75 10.44 1.25
N ARG A 13 -13.68 11.31 2.27
CA ARG A 13 -12.42 11.64 2.92
C ARG A 13 -11.75 10.41 3.56
N ARG A 14 -12.49 9.59 4.32
CA ARG A 14 -11.93 8.36 4.92
C ARG A 14 -11.47 7.35 3.88
N VAL A 15 -12.23 7.19 2.79
CA VAL A 15 -11.84 6.33 1.66
C VAL A 15 -10.53 6.84 1.04
N ALA A 16 -10.40 8.15 0.83
CA ALA A 16 -9.18 8.73 0.29
C ALA A 16 -7.99 8.57 1.26
N ASP A 17 -8.17 8.88 2.55
CA ASP A 17 -7.15 8.74 3.57
C ASP A 17 -6.68 7.27 3.67
N LEU A 18 -7.61 6.32 3.77
CA LEU A 18 -7.28 4.89 3.82
C LEU A 18 -6.63 4.37 2.53
N ALA A 19 -7.04 4.88 1.37
CA ALA A 19 -6.43 4.51 0.09
C ALA A 19 -4.96 4.97 -0.01
N VAL A 20 -4.64 6.13 0.55
CA VAL A 20 -3.26 6.63 0.65
C VAL A 20 -2.47 5.80 1.65
N ASP A 21 -3.02 5.56 2.83
CA ASP A 21 -2.36 4.79 3.89
C ASP A 21 -2.02 3.35 3.46
N ARG A 22 -2.94 2.71 2.72
CA ARG A 22 -2.78 1.34 2.18
C ARG A 22 -2.03 1.29 0.84
N GLN A 23 -1.51 2.43 0.36
CA GLN A 23 -0.72 2.52 -0.87
C GLN A 23 -1.43 1.88 -2.08
N VAL A 24 -2.72 2.19 -2.27
CA VAL A 24 -3.57 1.55 -3.30
C VAL A 24 -2.97 1.64 -4.70
N THR A 25 -2.30 2.74 -5.03
CA THR A 25 -1.61 2.92 -6.31
C THR A 25 -0.45 1.93 -6.49
N PHE A 26 0.31 1.65 -5.43
CA PHE A 26 1.39 0.68 -5.46
C PHE A 26 0.85 -0.75 -5.62
N LEU A 27 -0.18 -1.11 -4.85
CA LEU A 27 -0.85 -2.41 -4.99
C LEU A 27 -1.44 -2.60 -6.40
N ALA A 28 -2.09 -1.57 -6.93
CA ALA A 28 -2.65 -1.61 -8.28
C ALA A 28 -1.58 -1.77 -9.36
N ALA A 29 -0.41 -1.13 -9.20
CA ALA A 29 0.72 -1.30 -10.12
C ALA A 29 1.25 -2.74 -10.12
N ALA A 30 1.35 -3.38 -8.95
CA ALA A 30 1.76 -4.77 -8.84
C ALA A 30 0.74 -5.73 -9.49
N ILE A 31 -0.57 -5.51 -9.24
CA ILE A 31 -1.64 -6.28 -9.89
C ILE A 31 -1.58 -6.12 -11.40
N ALA A 32 -1.43 -4.89 -11.90
CA ALA A 32 -1.38 -4.61 -13.34
C ALA A 32 -0.17 -5.28 -14.01
N TYR A 33 1.00 -5.24 -13.37
CA TYR A 33 2.18 -5.97 -13.84
C TYR A 33 1.93 -7.48 -13.90
N TYR A 34 1.39 -8.08 -12.84
CA TYR A 34 1.08 -9.50 -12.83
C TYR A 34 0.00 -9.87 -13.85
N ALA A 35 -1.05 -9.05 -14.00
CA ALA A 35 -2.08 -9.24 -15.02
C ALA A 35 -1.50 -9.21 -16.43
N PHE A 36 -0.62 -8.25 -16.72
CA PHE A 36 0.06 -8.14 -18.02
C PHE A 36 0.92 -9.38 -18.30
N VAL A 37 1.75 -9.81 -17.35
CA VAL A 37 2.60 -11.01 -17.49
C VAL A 37 1.78 -12.29 -17.60
N SER A 38 0.62 -12.36 -16.93
CA SER A 38 -0.29 -13.49 -16.95
C SER A 38 -1.18 -13.53 -18.19
N LEU A 39 -1.29 -12.45 -18.97
CA LEU A 39 -2.26 -12.32 -20.05
C LEU A 39 -2.12 -13.43 -21.10
N VAL A 40 -0.94 -13.55 -21.70
CA VAL A 40 -0.70 -14.57 -22.75
C VAL A 40 -0.88 -15.98 -22.22
N PRO A 41 -0.28 -16.37 -21.07
CA PRO A 41 -0.52 -17.69 -20.49
C PRO A 41 -1.99 -17.98 -20.16
N ALA A 42 -2.73 -16.98 -19.65
CA ALA A 42 -4.14 -17.13 -19.31
C ALA A 42 -5.01 -17.34 -20.55
N LEU A 43 -4.74 -16.60 -21.63
CA LEU A 43 -5.45 -16.75 -22.90
C LEU A 43 -5.19 -18.12 -23.54
N LEU A 44 -3.94 -18.57 -23.53
CA LEU A 44 -3.59 -19.90 -24.01
C LEU A 44 -4.27 -21.00 -23.18
N LEU A 45 -4.27 -20.85 -21.86
CA LEU A 45 -4.96 -21.78 -20.98
C LEU A 45 -6.47 -21.79 -21.25
N LEU A 46 -7.08 -20.61 -21.45
CA LEU A 46 -8.48 -20.48 -21.79
C LEU A 46 -8.81 -21.22 -23.09
N VAL A 47 -8.00 -21.06 -24.14
CA VAL A 47 -8.19 -21.76 -25.42
C VAL A 47 -8.04 -23.27 -25.26
N VAL A 48 -7.01 -23.73 -24.52
CA VAL A 48 -6.81 -25.17 -24.26
C VAL A 48 -8.02 -25.76 -23.54
N VAL A 49 -8.51 -25.09 -22.49
CA VAL A 49 -9.69 -25.53 -21.73
C VAL A 49 -10.95 -25.46 -22.60
N ALA A 50 -11.15 -24.37 -23.35
CA ALA A 50 -12.32 -24.19 -24.20
C ALA A 50 -12.40 -25.26 -25.29
N THR A 51 -11.28 -25.54 -25.96
CA THR A 51 -11.21 -26.60 -26.97
C THR A 51 -11.44 -27.98 -26.36
N ALA A 52 -10.89 -28.25 -25.17
CA ALA A 52 -11.05 -29.54 -24.50
C ALA A 52 -12.49 -29.79 -24.01
N VAL A 53 -13.20 -28.76 -23.56
CA VAL A 53 -14.55 -28.88 -22.97
C VAL A 53 -15.66 -28.69 -24.00
N PHE A 54 -15.51 -27.72 -24.91
CA PHE A 54 -16.56 -27.28 -25.83
C PHE A 54 -16.24 -27.55 -27.31
N GLY A 55 -15.03 -28.01 -27.64
CA GLY A 55 -14.57 -28.25 -29.01
C GLY A 55 -14.05 -26.99 -29.72
N GLU A 56 -13.36 -27.18 -30.85
CA GLU A 56 -12.64 -26.13 -31.59
C GLU A 56 -13.55 -25.00 -32.08
N THR A 57 -14.77 -25.32 -32.51
CA THR A 57 -15.73 -24.33 -33.04
C THR A 57 -16.17 -23.33 -31.97
N ILE A 58 -16.45 -23.80 -30.75
CA ILE A 58 -16.88 -22.94 -29.65
C ILE A 58 -15.69 -22.13 -29.12
N ALA A 59 -14.48 -22.72 -29.08
CA ALA A 59 -13.27 -21.99 -28.71
C ALA A 59 -12.98 -20.82 -29.65
N ALA A 60 -13.13 -21.00 -30.97
CA ALA A 60 -12.95 -19.92 -31.95
C ALA A 60 -13.99 -18.80 -31.78
N GLN A 61 -15.25 -19.13 -31.52
CA GLN A 61 -16.29 -18.14 -31.22
C GLN A 61 -16.01 -17.39 -29.91
N LEU A 62 -15.48 -18.05 -28.90
CA LEU A 62 -15.13 -17.43 -27.62
C LEU A 62 -13.97 -16.44 -27.78
N VAL A 63 -12.95 -16.77 -28.58
CA VAL A 63 -11.85 -15.85 -28.92
C VAL A 63 -12.38 -14.64 -29.69
N ALA A 64 -13.24 -14.87 -30.69
CA ALA A 64 -13.85 -13.78 -31.46
C ALA A 64 -14.70 -12.86 -30.57
N ALA A 65 -15.55 -13.43 -29.72
CA ALA A 65 -16.38 -12.67 -28.78
C ALA A 65 -15.55 -11.93 -27.72
N THR A 66 -14.38 -12.45 -27.34
CA THR A 66 -13.48 -11.77 -26.40
C THR A 66 -12.83 -10.54 -27.04
N GLY A 67 -12.53 -10.60 -28.35
CA GLY A 67 -11.96 -9.47 -29.11
C GLY A 67 -12.78 -8.19 -28.96
N ASP A 68 -14.11 -8.29 -28.97
CA ASP A 68 -15.03 -7.15 -28.82
C ASP A 68 -14.91 -6.41 -27.48
N PHE A 69 -14.39 -7.07 -26.45
CA PHE A 69 -14.20 -6.50 -25.11
C PHE A 69 -12.75 -6.10 -24.83
N LEU A 70 -11.83 -6.40 -25.73
CA LEU A 70 -10.42 -6.09 -25.59
C LEU A 70 -10.08 -4.77 -26.30
N THR A 71 -8.99 -4.16 -25.86
CA THR A 71 -8.39 -3.05 -26.59
C THR A 71 -7.79 -3.57 -27.90
N PRO A 72 -7.62 -2.75 -28.96
CA PRO A 72 -7.01 -3.20 -30.20
C PRO A 72 -5.64 -3.87 -30.01
N ALA A 73 -4.84 -3.36 -29.06
CA ALA A 73 -3.56 -3.96 -28.69
C ALA A 73 -3.72 -5.30 -27.93
N GLY A 74 -4.77 -5.41 -27.10
CA GLY A 74 -5.13 -6.65 -26.43
C GLY A 74 -5.60 -7.72 -27.42
N GLU A 75 -6.43 -7.35 -28.39
CA GLU A 75 -6.90 -8.20 -29.47
C GLU A 75 -5.73 -8.73 -30.32
N GLU A 76 -4.82 -7.86 -30.75
CA GLU A 76 -3.61 -8.24 -31.50
C GLU A 76 -2.73 -9.22 -30.70
N ALA A 77 -2.56 -8.98 -29.40
CA ALA A 77 -1.82 -9.87 -28.51
C ALA A 77 -2.48 -11.26 -28.39
N VAL A 78 -3.82 -11.33 -28.35
CA VAL A 78 -4.56 -12.60 -28.32
C VAL A 78 -4.39 -13.35 -29.63
N VAL A 79 -4.58 -12.67 -30.76
CA VAL A 79 -4.43 -13.27 -32.10
C VAL A 79 -3.02 -13.84 -32.29
N LEU A 80 -1.99 -13.11 -31.87
CA LEU A 80 -0.59 -13.58 -31.90
C LEU A 80 -0.39 -14.82 -31.00
N ALA A 81 -0.97 -14.82 -29.79
CA ALA A 81 -0.88 -15.96 -28.88
C ALA A 81 -1.56 -17.21 -29.45
N VAL A 82 -2.80 -17.09 -29.94
CA VAL A 82 -3.57 -18.20 -30.50
C VAL A 82 -2.92 -18.77 -31.76
N SER A 83 -2.48 -17.91 -32.68
CA SER A 83 -1.78 -18.34 -33.91
C SER A 83 -0.44 -19.02 -33.63
N SER A 84 0.26 -18.63 -32.56
CA SER A 84 1.50 -19.29 -32.14
C SER A 84 1.26 -20.67 -31.48
N ALA A 85 0.06 -20.90 -30.95
CA ALA A 85 -0.31 -22.12 -30.24
C ALA A 85 -0.82 -23.24 -31.16
N GLY A 86 -1.36 -22.91 -32.34
CA GLY A 86 -1.98 -23.85 -33.29
C GLY A 86 -1.08 -24.93 -33.91
N GLY A 87 0.14 -25.16 -33.42
CA GLY A 87 1.10 -26.08 -34.04
C GLY A 87 1.89 -27.00 -33.10
N ARG A 88 1.65 -27.03 -31.78
CA ARG A 88 2.47 -27.84 -30.84
C ARG A 88 1.64 -28.55 -29.76
N THR A 89 1.01 -29.64 -30.16
CA THR A 89 0.23 -30.56 -29.29
C THR A 89 1.09 -31.46 -28.37
N GLY A 90 2.43 -31.33 -28.40
CA GLY A 90 3.36 -32.37 -27.90
C GLY A 90 3.87 -32.27 -26.45
N ALA A 91 3.46 -31.31 -25.63
CA ALA A 91 3.94 -31.17 -24.24
C ALA A 91 2.81 -30.85 -23.23
N SER A 92 1.63 -31.46 -23.43
CA SER A 92 0.34 -31.03 -22.87
C SER A 92 0.31 -30.84 -21.35
N LEU A 93 0.85 -31.76 -20.54
CA LEU A 93 0.76 -31.63 -19.07
C LEU A 93 1.74 -30.61 -18.48
N LEU A 94 3.00 -30.61 -18.94
CA LEU A 94 4.00 -29.64 -18.49
C LEU A 94 3.67 -28.23 -18.99
N GLY A 95 3.20 -28.11 -20.24
CA GLY A 95 2.72 -26.86 -20.81
C GLY A 95 1.53 -26.30 -20.03
N VAL A 96 0.51 -27.12 -19.75
CA VAL A 96 -0.64 -26.71 -18.92
C VAL A 96 -0.19 -26.30 -17.52
N GLY A 97 0.76 -27.02 -16.90
CA GLY A 97 1.33 -26.64 -15.60
C GLY A 97 2.00 -25.26 -15.63
N VAL A 98 2.79 -24.96 -16.66
CA VAL A 98 3.45 -23.65 -16.84
C VAL A 98 2.44 -22.53 -17.10
N LEU A 99 1.40 -22.81 -17.91
CA LEU A 99 0.31 -21.87 -18.18
C LEU A 99 -0.49 -21.56 -16.92
N LEU A 100 -0.85 -22.58 -16.14
CA LEU A 100 -1.53 -22.45 -14.86
C LEU A 100 -0.69 -21.65 -13.87
N TRP A 101 0.59 -22.01 -13.69
CA TRP A 101 1.51 -21.31 -12.80
C TRP A 101 1.66 -19.84 -13.18
N SER A 102 1.74 -19.53 -14.47
CA SER A 102 1.86 -18.16 -14.95
C SER A 102 0.56 -17.38 -14.80
N THR A 103 -0.59 -18.02 -15.00
CA THR A 103 -1.92 -17.42 -14.79
C THR A 103 -2.16 -17.13 -13.32
N LEU A 104 -1.69 -17.99 -12.41
CA LEU A 104 -1.87 -17.82 -10.96
C LEU A 104 -1.21 -16.55 -10.40
N LYS A 105 -0.23 -15.96 -11.12
CA LYS A 105 0.44 -14.72 -10.68
C LYS A 105 -0.53 -13.54 -10.53
N VAL A 106 -1.54 -13.40 -11.39
CA VAL A 106 -2.52 -12.30 -11.25
C VAL A 106 -3.34 -12.44 -9.95
N PHE A 107 -3.77 -13.66 -9.63
CA PHE A 107 -4.46 -13.96 -8.38
C PHE A 107 -3.55 -13.73 -7.18
N ARG A 108 -2.26 -14.03 -7.29
CA ARG A 108 -1.29 -13.72 -6.23
C ARG A 108 -1.15 -12.22 -5.96
N GLY A 109 -1.13 -11.39 -7.00
CA GLY A 109 -1.16 -9.94 -6.84
C GLY A 109 -2.44 -9.48 -6.13
N LEU A 110 -3.57 -10.06 -6.52
CA LEU A 110 -4.88 -9.74 -5.97
C LEU A 110 -5.04 -10.18 -4.51
N ASP A 111 -4.68 -11.42 -4.17
CA ASP A 111 -4.66 -11.94 -2.79
C ASP A 111 -3.80 -11.06 -1.89
N THR A 112 -2.59 -10.72 -2.35
CA THR A 112 -1.65 -9.90 -1.58
C THR A 112 -2.23 -8.50 -1.35
N ALA A 113 -2.86 -7.93 -2.37
CA ALA A 113 -3.51 -6.62 -2.24
C ALA A 113 -4.71 -6.66 -1.30
N PHE A 114 -5.57 -7.67 -1.39
CA PHE A 114 -6.71 -7.82 -0.49
C PHE A 114 -6.26 -8.12 0.92
N VAL A 115 -5.29 -9.01 1.16
CA VAL A 115 -4.73 -9.27 2.49
C VAL A 115 -4.11 -7.99 3.10
N SER A 116 -3.30 -7.26 2.33
CA SER A 116 -2.68 -6.02 2.79
C SER A 116 -3.69 -4.91 3.09
N LEU A 117 -4.68 -4.75 2.21
CA LEU A 117 -5.80 -3.84 2.39
C LEU A 117 -6.61 -4.21 3.64
N TYR A 118 -6.81 -5.52 3.80
CA TYR A 118 -7.57 -6.09 4.89
C TYR A 118 -6.72 -6.38 6.16
N GLY A 119 -5.53 -5.77 6.28
CA GLY A 119 -4.71 -5.85 7.50
C GLY A 119 -4.34 -7.27 7.94
N GLY A 120 -4.36 -8.25 7.04
CA GLY A 120 -3.94 -9.61 7.34
C GLY A 120 -2.42 -9.76 7.25
N ASP A 121 -1.82 -10.43 8.24
CA ASP A 121 -0.35 -10.57 8.31
C ASP A 121 0.19 -11.80 7.59
N GLN A 122 -0.69 -12.65 7.06
CA GLN A 122 -0.31 -13.91 6.45
C GLN A 122 -0.63 -13.94 4.96
N THR A 123 0.41 -14.07 4.14
CA THR A 123 0.23 -14.47 2.75
C THR A 123 -0.40 -15.87 2.71
N PRO A 124 -1.54 -16.06 2.02
CA PRO A 124 -2.18 -17.37 1.93
C PRO A 124 -1.22 -18.42 1.37
N GLY A 125 -1.26 -19.63 1.94
CA GLY A 125 -0.48 -20.76 1.45
C GLY A 125 -0.86 -21.12 0.01
N PHE A 126 0.04 -21.80 -0.72
CA PHE A 126 -0.14 -22.09 -2.16
C PHE A 126 -1.48 -22.80 -2.48
N LEU A 127 -1.90 -23.77 -1.66
CA LEU A 127 -3.18 -24.48 -1.87
C LEU A 127 -4.38 -23.54 -1.71
N LYS A 128 -4.33 -22.63 -0.73
CA LYS A 128 -5.38 -21.63 -0.52
C LYS A 128 -5.45 -20.66 -1.70
N GLN A 129 -4.31 -20.20 -2.18
CA GLN A 129 -4.24 -19.36 -3.39
C GLN A 129 -4.83 -20.05 -4.63
N VAL A 130 -4.59 -21.35 -4.82
CA VAL A 130 -5.21 -22.09 -5.92
C VAL A 130 -6.72 -22.22 -5.72
N ALA A 131 -7.18 -22.47 -4.50
CA ALA A 131 -8.62 -22.55 -4.19
C ALA A 131 -9.33 -21.19 -4.34
N ASP A 132 -8.70 -20.10 -3.90
CA ASP A 132 -9.18 -18.72 -4.01
C ASP A 132 -9.24 -18.33 -5.49
N ALA A 133 -8.19 -18.62 -6.28
CA ALA A 133 -8.19 -18.42 -7.72
C ALA A 133 -9.30 -19.22 -8.42
N ALA A 134 -9.41 -20.52 -8.12
CA ALA A 134 -10.44 -21.38 -8.72
C ALA A 134 -11.86 -20.92 -8.36
N SER A 135 -12.09 -20.53 -7.12
CA SER A 135 -13.40 -20.06 -6.65
C SER A 135 -13.78 -18.70 -7.26
N VAL A 136 -12.83 -17.78 -7.41
CA VAL A 136 -13.05 -16.52 -8.14
C VAL A 136 -13.35 -16.80 -9.62
N VAL A 137 -12.61 -17.70 -10.28
CA VAL A 137 -12.87 -18.07 -11.69
C VAL A 137 -14.26 -18.69 -11.85
N VAL A 138 -14.65 -19.61 -10.97
CA VAL A 138 -15.99 -20.22 -10.99
C VAL A 138 -17.06 -19.17 -10.72
N GLY A 139 -16.85 -18.28 -9.73
CA GLY A 139 -17.78 -17.22 -9.39
C GLY A 139 -17.99 -16.23 -10.55
N VAL A 140 -16.90 -15.79 -11.17
CA VAL A 140 -16.93 -14.94 -12.38
C VAL A 140 -17.62 -15.67 -13.53
N GLY A 141 -17.28 -16.95 -13.76
CA GLY A 141 -17.89 -17.78 -14.80
C GLY A 141 -19.39 -17.96 -14.62
N LEU A 142 -19.86 -18.18 -13.39
CA LEU A 142 -21.29 -18.24 -13.08
C LEU A 142 -21.97 -16.87 -13.25
N GLY A 143 -21.31 -15.78 -12.87
CA GLY A 143 -21.80 -14.42 -13.10
C GLY A 143 -21.97 -14.10 -14.58
N LEU A 144 -20.99 -14.48 -15.41
CA LEU A 144 -21.06 -14.36 -16.87
C LEU A 144 -22.13 -15.30 -17.46
N GLY A 145 -22.26 -16.53 -16.97
CA GLY A 145 -23.32 -17.45 -17.40
C GLY A 145 -24.71 -16.88 -17.11
N ALA A 146 -24.90 -16.29 -15.93
CA ALA A 146 -26.13 -15.58 -15.57
C ALA A 146 -26.39 -14.36 -16.47
N MET A 147 -25.34 -13.61 -16.86
CA MET A 147 -25.46 -12.54 -17.86
C MET A 147 -26.10 -13.04 -19.14
N VAL A 148 -25.54 -14.10 -19.72
CA VAL A 148 -25.97 -14.64 -21.00
C VAL A 148 -27.40 -15.15 -20.90
N ALA A 149 -27.74 -15.84 -19.80
CA ALA A 149 -29.10 -16.32 -19.56
C ALA A 149 -30.12 -15.18 -19.45
N VAL A 150 -29.79 -14.11 -18.71
CA VAL A 150 -30.66 -12.93 -18.59
C VAL A 150 -30.80 -12.21 -19.93
N GLY A 151 -29.70 -12.02 -20.67
CA GLY A 151 -29.73 -11.41 -22.00
C GLY A 151 -30.59 -12.19 -22.98
N ALA A 152 -30.44 -13.52 -23.02
CA ALA A 152 -31.26 -14.40 -23.85
C ALA A 152 -32.74 -14.37 -23.45
N PHE A 153 -33.04 -14.34 -22.14
CA PHE A 153 -34.41 -14.22 -21.64
C PHE A 153 -35.06 -12.89 -22.06
N VAL A 154 -34.34 -11.77 -21.91
CA VAL A 154 -34.83 -10.43 -22.32
C VAL A 154 -35.08 -10.39 -23.84
N ALA A 155 -34.17 -10.95 -24.64
CA ALA A 155 -34.33 -11.02 -26.09
C ALA A 155 -35.51 -11.90 -26.52
N ALA A 156 -35.80 -12.98 -25.78
CA ALA A 156 -36.90 -13.90 -26.08
C ALA A 156 -38.27 -13.41 -25.58
N ALA A 157 -38.31 -12.53 -24.58
CA ALA A 157 -39.55 -12.11 -23.93
C ALA A 157 -40.36 -11.04 -24.69
N ASP A 158 -39.80 -10.40 -25.73
CA ASP A 158 -40.43 -9.38 -26.59
C ASP A 158 -41.19 -8.25 -25.84
N ALA A 159 -40.86 -8.03 -24.55
CA ALA A 159 -41.74 -7.32 -23.62
C ALA A 159 -41.12 -6.07 -22.98
N LEU A 160 -41.77 -4.95 -23.34
CA LEU A 160 -42.00 -3.68 -22.62
C LEU A 160 -40.96 -2.55 -22.74
N PRO A 161 -41.42 -1.28 -22.86
CA PRO A 161 -40.59 -0.06 -22.96
C PRO A 161 -39.77 0.28 -21.69
N LEU A 162 -39.56 -0.71 -20.80
CA LEU A 162 -38.61 -0.65 -19.68
C LEU A 162 -37.16 -0.91 -20.13
N VAL A 163 -36.92 -1.21 -21.42
CA VAL A 163 -35.60 -1.54 -22.00
C VAL A 163 -34.60 -0.39 -21.88
N GLU A 164 -35.04 0.87 -21.91
CA GLU A 164 -34.11 2.01 -21.88
C GLU A 164 -33.45 2.23 -20.52
N VAL A 165 -34.22 2.17 -19.42
CA VAL A 165 -33.66 2.31 -18.06
C VAL A 165 -33.01 1.00 -17.59
N ALA A 166 -33.56 -0.15 -18.00
CA ALA A 166 -32.95 -1.44 -17.75
C ALA A 166 -31.61 -1.60 -18.48
N SER A 167 -31.42 -1.06 -19.69
CA SER A 167 -30.17 -1.21 -20.44
C SER A 167 -28.99 -0.47 -19.80
N VAL A 168 -29.20 0.74 -19.28
CA VAL A 168 -28.13 1.54 -18.65
C VAL A 168 -27.69 0.96 -17.30
N LEU A 169 -28.64 0.42 -16.52
CA LEU A 169 -28.34 -0.20 -15.22
C LEU A 169 -27.99 -1.69 -15.30
N ALA A 170 -28.33 -2.37 -16.40
CA ALA A 170 -28.04 -3.79 -16.58
C ALA A 170 -26.54 -4.07 -16.51
N LEU A 171 -25.72 -3.30 -17.21
CA LEU A 171 -24.27 -3.49 -17.22
C LEU A 171 -23.63 -3.35 -15.83
N PRO A 172 -23.85 -2.27 -15.05
CA PRO A 172 -23.27 -2.15 -13.71
C PRO A 172 -23.87 -3.14 -12.71
N VAL A 173 -25.17 -3.45 -12.78
CA VAL A 173 -25.76 -4.49 -11.90
C VAL A 173 -25.11 -5.85 -12.16
N LEU A 174 -24.92 -6.17 -13.43
CA LEU A 174 -24.29 -7.41 -13.81
C LEU A 174 -22.80 -7.45 -13.42
N LEU A 175 -22.05 -6.40 -13.73
CA LEU A 175 -20.66 -6.32 -13.33
C LEU A 175 -20.52 -6.45 -11.81
N ALA A 176 -21.48 -5.94 -11.03
CA ALA A 176 -21.48 -6.13 -9.58
C ALA A 176 -21.62 -7.61 -9.19
N VAL A 177 -22.45 -8.38 -9.89
CA VAL A 177 -22.54 -9.85 -9.71
C VAL A 177 -21.24 -10.53 -10.07
N VAL A 178 -20.59 -10.11 -11.16
CA VAL A 178 -19.29 -10.66 -11.60
C VAL A 178 -18.17 -10.35 -10.61
N PHE A 179 -18.14 -9.16 -10.03
CA PHE A 179 -17.14 -8.75 -9.06
C PHE A 179 -17.40 -9.28 -7.64
N LEU A 180 -18.64 -9.61 -7.28
CA LEU A 180 -19.00 -10.01 -5.92
C LEU A 180 -18.17 -11.19 -5.36
N PRO A 181 -17.89 -12.28 -6.10
CA PRO A 181 -17.06 -13.38 -5.62
C PRO A 181 -15.67 -12.91 -5.16
N MET A 182 -15.06 -11.97 -5.89
CA MET A 182 -13.76 -11.39 -5.53
C MET A 182 -13.81 -10.70 -4.16
N TYR A 183 -14.84 -9.89 -3.91
CA TYR A 183 -15.02 -9.17 -2.64
C TYR A 183 -15.51 -10.02 -1.48
N TYR A 184 -15.96 -11.24 -1.74
CA TYR A 184 -16.42 -12.16 -0.71
C TYR A 184 -15.36 -13.21 -0.33
N LEU A 185 -14.61 -13.71 -1.31
CA LEU A 185 -13.71 -14.85 -1.14
C LEU A 185 -12.28 -14.45 -0.77
N LEU A 186 -11.79 -13.32 -1.29
CA LEU A 186 -10.40 -12.88 -1.10
C LEU A 186 -10.09 -12.18 0.23
N PRO A 187 -11.02 -11.43 0.85
CA PRO A 187 -10.74 -10.79 2.13
C PRO A 187 -10.31 -11.76 3.23
N GLN A 188 -9.29 -11.35 3.99
CA GLN A 188 -8.85 -12.03 5.19
C GLN A 188 -8.71 -10.96 6.28
N PRO A 189 -9.56 -10.94 7.32
CA PRO A 189 -10.57 -11.95 7.69
C PRO A 189 -11.78 -12.03 6.73
N ALA A 190 -12.47 -13.18 6.74
CA ALA A 190 -13.64 -13.42 5.90
C ALA A 190 -14.78 -12.44 6.22
N VAL A 191 -15.44 -11.94 5.18
CA VAL A 191 -16.51 -10.92 5.28
C VAL A 191 -17.87 -11.49 4.85
N GLY A 192 -18.95 -10.91 5.36
CA GLY A 192 -20.30 -11.28 4.93
C GLY A 192 -20.63 -10.77 3.52
N VAL A 193 -21.56 -11.42 2.82
CA VAL A 193 -22.01 -10.99 1.47
C VAL A 193 -22.52 -9.53 1.50
N ARG A 194 -23.20 -9.12 2.58
CA ARG A 194 -23.69 -7.73 2.73
C ARG A 194 -22.58 -6.70 2.86
N GLU A 195 -21.44 -7.09 3.42
CA GLU A 195 -20.25 -6.24 3.54
C GLU A 195 -19.46 -6.20 2.23
N ALA A 196 -19.54 -7.25 1.40
CA ALA A 196 -18.88 -7.33 0.10
C ALA A 196 -19.60 -6.52 -1.00
N LEU A 197 -20.93 -6.42 -0.94
CA LEU A 197 -21.80 -5.80 -1.96
C LEU A 197 -21.43 -4.34 -2.32
N PRO A 198 -21.17 -3.42 -1.38
CA PRO A 198 -20.87 -2.03 -1.70
C PRO A 198 -19.64 -1.87 -2.59
N GLY A 199 -18.58 -2.62 -2.32
CA GLY A 199 -17.33 -2.62 -3.07
C GLY A 199 -17.49 -3.25 -4.44
N ALA A 200 -18.28 -4.32 -4.55
CA ALA A 200 -18.65 -4.91 -5.84
C ALA A 200 -19.42 -3.92 -6.72
N ALA A 201 -20.39 -3.20 -6.14
CA ALA A 201 -21.14 -2.15 -6.84
C ALA A 201 -20.23 -0.97 -7.23
N PHE A 202 -19.34 -0.53 -6.35
CA PHE A 202 -18.36 0.52 -6.65
C PHE A 202 -17.46 0.11 -7.83
N ALA A 203 -16.94 -1.12 -7.81
CA ALA A 203 -16.09 -1.64 -8.87
C ALA A 203 -16.82 -1.74 -10.20
N ALA A 204 -18.08 -2.17 -10.18
CA ALA A 204 -18.91 -2.24 -11.38
C ALA A 204 -19.15 -0.87 -12.03
N VAL A 205 -19.46 0.15 -11.22
CA VAL A 205 -19.63 1.53 -11.70
C VAL A 205 -18.30 2.08 -12.21
N GLY A 206 -17.23 1.92 -11.43
CA GLY A 206 -15.88 2.37 -11.82
C GLY A 206 -15.39 1.70 -13.10
N TRP A 207 -15.68 0.41 -13.29
CA TRP A 207 -15.36 -0.33 -14.50
C TRP A 207 -16.10 0.21 -15.71
N THR A 208 -17.40 0.49 -15.55
CA THR A 208 -18.24 1.07 -16.61
C THR A 208 -17.69 2.45 -17.03
N LEU A 209 -17.32 3.28 -16.05
CA LEU A 209 -16.71 4.59 -16.31
C LEU A 209 -15.33 4.47 -16.97
N LEU A 210 -14.52 3.50 -16.55
CA LEU A 210 -13.22 3.22 -17.15
C LEU A 210 -13.35 2.78 -18.61
N GLN A 211 -14.31 1.91 -18.91
CA GLN A 211 -14.62 1.49 -20.28
C GLN A 211 -15.07 2.67 -21.15
N ALA A 212 -15.99 3.50 -20.65
CA ALA A 212 -16.44 4.70 -21.37
C ALA A 212 -15.28 5.67 -21.62
N GLY A 213 -14.44 5.92 -20.62
CA GLY A 213 -13.24 6.76 -20.75
C GLY A 213 -12.26 6.20 -21.78
N PHE A 214 -12.07 4.88 -21.80
CA PHE A 214 -11.22 4.22 -22.80
C PHE A 214 -11.78 4.35 -24.21
N GLN A 215 -13.09 4.21 -24.40
CA GLN A 215 -13.73 4.41 -25.72
C GLN A 215 -13.51 5.83 -26.26
N VAL A 216 -13.64 6.84 -25.40
CA VAL A 216 -13.35 8.23 -25.77
C VAL A 216 -11.87 8.40 -26.15
N TYR A 217 -10.95 7.83 -25.37
CA TYR A 217 -9.53 7.85 -25.69
C TYR A 217 -9.25 7.15 -27.03
N ALA A 218 -9.78 5.95 -27.26
CA ALA A 218 -9.56 5.16 -28.46
C ALA A 218 -10.07 5.87 -29.72
N ALA A 219 -11.22 6.56 -29.63
CA ALA A 219 -11.77 7.35 -30.72
C ALA A 219 -10.81 8.48 -31.16
N GLY A 220 -10.08 9.07 -30.21
CA GLY A 220 -9.04 10.06 -30.47
C GLY A 220 -7.68 9.47 -30.81
N ALA A 221 -7.34 8.26 -30.34
CA ALA A 221 -6.02 7.67 -30.52
C ALA A 221 -5.78 7.11 -31.94
N ALA A 222 -6.84 6.80 -32.69
CA ALA A 222 -6.76 6.30 -34.07
C ALA A 222 -5.99 7.26 -35.02
N GLN A 223 -5.95 8.56 -34.70
CA GLN A 223 -5.22 9.57 -35.48
C GLN A 223 -3.71 9.63 -35.15
N TYR A 224 -3.25 8.94 -34.10
CA TYR A 224 -1.87 8.97 -33.60
C TYR A 224 -1.22 7.58 -33.65
N GLN A 225 -1.03 7.02 -34.85
CA GLN A 225 -0.31 5.74 -35.10
C GLN A 225 1.19 5.77 -34.72
N ALA A 226 1.70 6.87 -34.19
CA ALA A 226 3.14 7.15 -34.09
C ALA A 226 3.93 6.20 -33.16
N TYR A 227 3.27 5.45 -32.27
CA TYR A 227 3.95 4.65 -31.24
C TYR A 227 3.89 3.12 -31.46
N GLY A 228 3.21 2.64 -32.50
CA GLY A 228 3.15 1.22 -32.86
C GLY A 228 2.83 0.27 -31.68
N VAL A 229 3.46 -0.90 -31.68
CA VAL A 229 3.28 -1.95 -30.65
C VAL A 229 3.63 -1.47 -29.24
N ILE A 230 4.64 -0.60 -29.08
CA ILE A 230 5.07 -0.08 -27.77
C ILE A 230 3.96 0.79 -27.16
N GLY A 231 3.34 1.65 -27.98
CA GLY A 231 2.19 2.44 -27.54
C GLY A 231 1.01 1.57 -27.12
N GLY A 232 0.74 0.48 -27.85
CA GLY A 232 -0.28 -0.50 -27.49
C GLY A 232 -0.02 -1.18 -26.14
N ILE A 233 1.22 -1.60 -25.88
CA ILE A 233 1.61 -2.22 -24.61
C ILE A 233 1.48 -1.22 -23.45
N LEU A 234 1.99 0.00 -23.61
CA LEU A 234 1.90 1.03 -22.57
C LEU A 234 0.44 1.38 -22.26
N LEU A 235 -0.39 1.47 -23.29
CA LEU A 235 -1.82 1.71 -23.13
C LEU A 235 -2.50 0.57 -22.39
N LEU A 236 -2.19 -0.68 -22.76
CA LEU A 236 -2.74 -1.87 -22.11
C LEU A 236 -2.35 -1.93 -20.63
N VAL A 237 -1.07 -1.72 -20.29
CA VAL A 237 -0.60 -1.69 -18.90
C VAL A 237 -1.27 -0.56 -18.12
N THR A 238 -1.42 0.61 -18.73
CA THR A 238 -2.12 1.75 -18.11
C THR A 238 -3.59 1.42 -17.85
N TRP A 239 -4.26 0.77 -18.79
CA TRP A 239 -5.64 0.32 -18.62
C TRP A 239 -5.77 -0.71 -17.49
N LEU A 240 -4.89 -1.72 -17.46
CA LEU A 240 -4.83 -2.72 -16.38
C LEU A 240 -4.56 -2.07 -15.02
N TYR A 241 -3.72 -1.04 -14.98
CA TYR A 241 -3.45 -0.25 -13.78
C TYR A 241 -4.70 0.47 -13.28
N LEU A 242 -5.40 1.20 -14.15
CA LEU A 242 -6.63 1.90 -13.76
C LEU A 242 -7.72 0.91 -13.33
N ALA A 243 -7.84 -0.22 -14.01
CA ALA A 243 -8.74 -1.31 -13.63
C ALA A 243 -8.42 -1.85 -12.23
N ALA A 244 -7.14 -2.11 -11.94
CA ALA A 244 -6.70 -2.55 -10.63
C ALA A 244 -6.95 -1.49 -9.54
N VAL A 245 -6.77 -0.20 -9.83
CA VAL A 245 -7.11 0.89 -8.91
C VAL A 245 -8.60 0.86 -8.56
N VAL A 246 -9.48 0.73 -9.55
CA VAL A 246 -10.94 0.64 -9.33
C VAL A 246 -11.29 -0.54 -8.41
N VAL A 247 -10.69 -1.70 -8.65
CA VAL A 247 -10.92 -2.90 -7.83
C VAL A 247 -10.43 -2.73 -6.39
N VAL A 248 -9.18 -2.27 -6.20
CA VAL A 248 -8.65 -2.11 -4.85
C VAL A 248 -9.41 -1.01 -4.08
N LEU A 249 -9.82 0.07 -4.74
CA LEU A 249 -10.68 1.10 -4.15
C LEU A 249 -12.05 0.56 -3.74
N GLY A 250 -12.63 -0.37 -4.49
CA GLY A 250 -13.85 -1.07 -4.06
C GLY A 250 -13.67 -1.79 -2.72
N GLY A 251 -12.49 -2.36 -2.50
CA GLY A 251 -12.17 -3.00 -1.21
C GLY A 251 -12.03 -1.97 -0.09
N VAL A 252 -11.40 -0.82 -0.36
CA VAL A 252 -11.31 0.30 0.60
C VAL A 252 -12.70 0.77 1.01
N VAL A 253 -13.63 0.87 0.05
CA VAL A 253 -15.04 1.20 0.33
C VAL A 253 -15.68 0.19 1.28
N ASN A 254 -15.45 -1.10 1.09
CA ASN A 254 -15.94 -2.13 2.02
C ASN A 254 -15.38 -1.95 3.43
N VAL A 255 -14.07 -1.78 3.57
CA VAL A 255 -13.42 -1.57 4.89
C VAL A 255 -14.01 -0.35 5.59
N VAL A 256 -14.10 0.80 4.91
CA VAL A 256 -14.65 2.04 5.49
C VAL A 256 -16.12 1.91 5.88
N LEU A 257 -16.91 1.15 5.13
CA LEU A 257 -18.33 0.94 5.45
C LEU A 257 -18.52 -0.09 6.58
N ALA A 258 -17.69 -1.13 6.64
CA ALA A 258 -17.69 -2.12 7.70
C ALA A 258 -17.36 -1.48 9.06
N GLU A 259 -16.33 -0.63 9.12
CA GLU A 259 -15.95 0.12 10.34
C GLU A 259 -17.07 1.03 10.87
N ARG A 260 -18.00 1.44 10.01
CA ARG A 260 -19.16 2.26 10.42
C ARG A 260 -20.36 1.45 10.88
N GLY A 261 -20.56 0.26 10.31
CA GLY A 261 -21.60 -0.68 10.74
C GLY A 261 -21.24 -1.39 12.06
N GLY A 262 -19.94 -1.56 12.33
CA GLY A 262 -19.39 -2.34 13.45
C GLY A 262 -19.28 -1.64 14.81
N ALA A 263 -19.85 -0.44 15.02
CA ALA A 263 -19.84 0.21 16.33
C ALA A 263 -20.61 -0.57 17.44
N GLY A 264 -21.17 -1.74 17.14
CA GLY A 264 -21.85 -2.63 18.08
C GLY A 264 -21.36 -4.09 18.12
N ASP A 265 -20.39 -4.50 17.30
CA ASP A 265 -19.80 -5.85 17.37
C ASP A 265 -18.28 -5.72 17.30
N GLY A 266 -17.63 -5.91 18.45
CA GLY A 266 -16.25 -5.55 18.74
C GLY A 266 -15.21 -6.37 17.99
N ARG A 267 -15.15 -6.27 16.67
CA ARG A 267 -14.01 -6.69 15.86
C ARG A 267 -13.30 -5.45 15.35
N PRO A 268 -12.43 -4.81 16.16
CA PRO A 268 -11.58 -3.78 15.64
C PRO A 268 -10.74 -4.42 14.54
N TYR A 269 -10.72 -3.80 13.37
CA TYR A 269 -9.55 -3.92 12.54
C TYR A 269 -8.40 -3.36 13.32
N GLU A 270 -7.65 -4.23 13.98
CA GLU A 270 -6.52 -3.80 14.78
C GLU A 270 -5.57 -3.03 13.86
N ARG A 271 -5.38 -1.78 14.26
CA ARG A 271 -4.46 -0.85 13.66
C ARG A 271 -3.05 -1.30 14.05
N GLU A 272 -2.57 -2.40 13.50
CA GLU A 272 -1.12 -2.66 13.46
C GLU A 272 -0.53 -1.89 12.27
N VAL A 273 -0.43 -0.58 12.47
CA VAL A 273 0.60 0.22 11.81
C VAL A 273 1.90 -0.21 12.48
N GLY A 274 2.49 -1.30 12.00
CA GLY A 274 3.85 -1.67 12.34
C GLY A 274 4.78 -0.57 11.83
N PRO A 275 5.47 0.21 12.70
CA PRO A 275 6.50 1.08 12.22
C PRO A 275 7.69 0.19 11.87
N ALA A 276 8.17 0.30 10.63
CA ALA A 276 9.57 0.06 10.39
C ALA A 276 10.37 1.01 11.29
N GLY A 277 10.80 0.48 12.43
CA GLY A 277 11.87 0.95 13.31
C GLY A 277 11.81 2.40 13.75
N LEU A 278 11.21 2.66 14.92
CA LEU A 278 11.69 3.57 15.97
C LEU A 278 10.80 3.37 17.21
N PRO A 279 11.33 2.93 18.37
CA PRO A 279 10.52 2.83 19.58
C PRO A 279 10.26 4.23 20.13
N ASN A 280 9.00 4.65 20.14
CA ASN A 280 8.56 5.93 20.71
C ASN A 280 7.79 5.73 22.02
N ASP A 281 8.27 4.82 22.87
CA ASP A 281 7.66 4.49 24.17
C ASP A 281 8.51 4.95 25.37
N ALA A 282 9.32 5.99 25.18
CA ALA A 282 10.16 6.56 26.25
C ALA A 282 9.61 7.87 26.86
N ALA A 283 8.56 8.46 26.30
CA ALA A 283 8.05 9.76 26.78
C ALA A 283 6.92 9.66 27.83
N ASP A 284 6.17 8.56 27.87
CA ASP A 284 4.97 8.46 28.75
C ASP A 284 5.13 7.52 29.95
N ARG A 285 6.35 6.97 30.19
CA ARG A 285 6.63 6.10 31.35
C ARG A 285 7.35 6.77 32.52
N GLN A 286 7.70 8.05 32.42
CA GLN A 286 8.47 8.77 33.46
C GLN A 286 7.63 9.53 34.51
N LEU A 287 6.30 9.36 34.56
CA LEU A 287 5.45 10.06 35.53
C LEU A 287 4.72 9.17 36.57
N GLN A 288 5.12 7.91 36.76
CA GLN A 288 4.43 7.02 37.71
C GLN A 288 5.31 6.20 38.68
N GLN A 289 6.61 6.48 38.80
CA GLN A 289 7.43 5.86 39.85
C GLN A 289 8.23 6.91 40.62
N ASP A 290 7.57 7.48 41.63
CA ASP A 290 8.21 7.84 42.91
C ASP A 290 7.12 8.03 43.97
N ARG A 291 6.68 6.91 44.55
CA ARG A 291 5.92 6.87 45.80
C ARG A 291 6.54 5.86 46.74
N ASP A 292 7.80 6.08 47.11
CA ASP A 292 8.42 5.46 48.28
C ASP A 292 9.33 6.50 48.96
N ARG A 293 8.70 7.50 49.59
CA ARG A 293 9.35 8.27 50.65
C ARG A 293 8.88 7.70 51.99
N PRO A 294 9.78 7.19 52.85
CA PRO A 294 9.43 6.85 54.20
C PRO A 294 9.22 8.16 54.98
N THR A 295 7.98 8.55 55.21
CA THR A 295 7.65 9.55 56.24
C THR A 295 7.88 8.93 57.60
N GLY A 296 9.09 9.08 58.13
CA GLY A 296 9.39 8.88 59.54
C GLY A 296 8.85 10.05 60.34
N MET A 297 7.58 10.01 60.71
CA MET A 297 7.04 10.76 61.86
C MET A 297 6.31 9.76 62.74
N ASN A 298 7.08 9.00 63.51
CA ASN A 298 6.55 8.24 64.63
C ASN A 298 6.38 9.23 65.77
N GLY A 299 5.13 9.44 66.18
CA GLY A 299 4.83 10.02 67.48
C GLY A 299 5.23 9.02 68.55
N GLU A 300 6.41 9.22 69.12
CA GLU A 300 6.85 8.53 70.32
C GLU A 300 6.01 9.06 71.50
N SER A 301 5.11 8.22 72.00
CA SER A 301 4.35 8.48 73.21
C SER A 301 5.13 7.97 74.42
N ASP A 302 5.74 8.88 75.18
CA ASP A 302 6.21 8.62 76.55
C ASP A 302 5.02 8.69 77.52
N PRO A 303 4.86 7.70 78.42
CA PRO A 303 4.11 7.88 79.65
C PRO A 303 5.10 8.03 80.81
N ASP A 304 5.09 9.19 81.46
CA ASP A 304 5.13 9.36 82.92
C ASP A 304 5.60 10.76 83.31
N GLY A 305 4.89 11.39 84.26
CA GLY A 305 5.41 12.50 85.06
C GLY A 305 4.66 13.82 84.97
N ASP A 306 3.61 13.93 85.78
CA ASP A 306 3.27 15.08 86.66
C ASP A 306 4.00 16.41 86.40
N ASP A 307 3.26 17.45 86.00
CA ASP A 307 3.25 18.79 86.65
C ASP A 307 2.58 19.88 85.77
N GLY A 308 1.49 20.44 86.28
CA GLY A 308 1.11 21.85 86.17
C GLY A 308 0.92 22.47 84.77
N GLU A 309 -0.34 22.62 84.35
CA GLU A 309 -0.75 23.59 83.33
C GLU A 309 -0.25 25.00 83.66
N ARG A 310 0.70 25.49 82.86
CA ARG A 310 1.01 26.92 82.71
C ARG A 310 0.73 27.35 81.27
N PRO A 311 0.10 28.51 81.02
CA PRO A 311 -0.07 29.02 79.67
C PRO A 311 1.30 29.27 79.03
N ARG A 312 1.55 28.72 77.83
CA ARG A 312 2.75 29.06 77.04
C ARG A 312 2.69 30.55 76.71
N GLY A 313 3.64 31.32 77.26
CA GLY A 313 3.84 32.72 76.89
C GLY A 313 4.16 32.85 75.40
N ALA A 314 3.83 34.00 74.81
CA ALA A 314 4.12 34.31 73.42
C ALA A 314 5.59 33.98 73.07
N PRO A 315 5.86 33.37 71.90
CA PRO A 315 7.21 32.98 71.53
C PRO A 315 8.13 34.21 71.50
N ASP A 316 9.34 34.02 72.02
CA ASP A 316 10.36 35.06 72.06
C ASP A 316 10.64 35.56 70.63
N VAL A 317 10.43 36.85 70.40
CA VAL A 317 10.60 37.49 69.09
C VAL A 317 12.03 37.30 68.58
N ALA A 318 13.01 37.22 69.49
CA ALA A 318 14.39 36.95 69.14
C ALA A 318 14.60 35.53 68.58
N ALA A 319 13.80 34.55 68.99
CA ALA A 319 13.87 33.18 68.48
C ALA A 319 13.27 33.09 67.07
N LEU A 320 12.16 33.77 66.80
CA LEU A 320 11.60 33.86 65.44
C LEU A 320 12.56 34.58 64.48
N GLU A 321 13.23 35.63 64.94
CA GLU A 321 14.22 36.34 64.11
C GLU A 321 15.45 35.50 63.78
N ALA A 322 15.82 34.55 64.65
CA ALA A 322 16.88 33.59 64.37
C ALA A 322 16.41 32.54 63.34
N GLU A 323 15.21 32.01 63.50
CA GLU A 323 14.62 31.03 62.58
C GLU A 323 14.39 31.62 61.17
N VAL A 324 13.94 32.88 61.08
CA VAL A 324 13.79 33.58 59.79
C VAL A 324 15.15 33.80 59.11
N ARG A 325 16.23 34.01 59.87
CA ARG A 325 17.59 34.12 59.32
C ARG A 325 18.09 32.79 58.78
N GLU A 326 17.86 31.70 59.50
CA GLU A 326 18.19 30.33 59.08
C GLU A 326 17.47 29.96 57.78
N LEU A 327 16.16 30.22 57.70
CA LEU A 327 15.34 29.96 56.51
C LEU A 327 15.80 30.76 55.30
N ARG A 328 16.25 32.01 55.49
CA ARG A 328 16.81 32.82 54.41
C ARG A 328 18.14 32.27 53.90
N SER A 329 19.04 31.86 54.78
CA SER A 329 20.31 31.26 54.33
C SER A 329 20.11 29.94 53.58
N GLN A 330 19.13 29.12 53.97
CA GLN A 330 18.80 27.89 53.24
C GLN A 330 18.20 28.18 51.86
N LEU A 331 17.43 29.26 51.73
CA LEU A 331 16.87 29.69 50.45
C LEU A 331 17.98 30.17 49.50
N ASP A 332 18.93 30.95 50.01
CA ASP A 332 20.07 31.45 49.22
C ASP A 332 20.96 30.30 48.73
N GLU A 333 21.23 29.29 49.58
CA GLU A 333 22.00 28.11 49.19
C GLU A 333 21.27 27.26 48.13
N PHE A 334 19.95 27.15 48.23
CA PHE A 334 19.13 26.45 47.25
C PHE A 334 19.09 27.17 45.90
N GLU A 335 18.98 28.51 45.91
CA GLU A 335 19.01 29.33 44.70
C GLU A 335 20.35 29.17 43.95
N ASP A 336 21.47 29.17 44.67
CA ASP A 336 22.80 28.94 44.13
C ASP A 336 22.99 27.54 43.50
N ASP A 337 22.43 26.47 44.10
CA ASP A 337 22.49 25.11 43.52
C ASP A 337 21.61 25.00 42.26
N VAL A 338 20.46 25.68 42.24
CA VAL A 338 19.56 25.73 41.08
C VAL A 338 20.20 26.50 39.93
N GLU A 339 20.82 27.65 40.19
CA GLU A 339 21.46 28.45 39.15
C GLU A 339 22.66 27.70 38.55
N ARG A 340 23.42 26.95 39.37
CA ARG A 340 24.54 26.12 38.90
C ARG A 340 24.11 24.91 38.06
N ARG A 341 22.92 24.35 38.30
CA ARG A 341 22.36 23.23 37.52
C ARG A 341 21.54 23.66 36.31
N THR A 342 21.15 24.93 36.24
CA THR A 342 20.37 25.45 35.11
C THR A 342 21.30 25.85 33.98
N VAL A 343 21.53 24.91 33.06
CA VAL A 343 22.34 25.17 31.86
C VAL A 343 21.65 26.22 31.00
N ASP A 344 22.39 27.28 30.64
CA ASP A 344 21.91 28.36 29.78
C ASP A 344 21.44 27.82 28.43
N LYS A 345 20.12 27.89 28.21
CA LYS A 345 19.40 27.52 26.98
C LYS A 345 20.08 27.97 25.66
N PRO A 346 20.69 29.17 25.53
CA PRO A 346 21.33 29.57 24.28
C PRO A 346 22.59 28.75 23.92
N GLU A 347 23.33 28.23 24.90
CA GLU A 347 24.58 27.50 24.63
C GLU A 347 24.29 26.12 24.02
N VAL A 348 23.34 25.40 24.60
CA VAL A 348 22.84 24.10 24.11
C VAL A 348 22.24 24.22 22.70
N GLU A 349 21.48 25.29 22.43
CA GLU A 349 20.92 25.53 21.10
C GLU A 349 22.02 25.76 20.05
N SER A 350 23.10 26.44 20.42
CA SER A 350 24.22 26.72 19.54
C SER A 350 25.01 25.46 19.17
N GLU A 351 25.22 24.57 20.15
CA GLU A 351 25.88 23.28 19.95
C GLU A 351 25.04 22.33 19.10
N LEU A 352 23.73 22.25 19.36
CA LEU A 352 22.80 21.49 18.53
C LEU A 352 22.76 22.01 17.10
N LYS A 353 22.66 23.33 16.90
CA LYS A 353 22.70 23.94 15.56
C LYS A 353 24.02 23.63 14.85
N ARG A 354 25.15 23.69 15.56
CA ARG A 354 26.48 23.37 14.99
C ARG A 354 26.59 21.89 14.63
N TYR A 355 26.13 21.01 15.50
CA TYR A 355 26.11 19.56 15.30
C TYR A 355 25.24 19.18 14.08
N VAL A 356 23.99 19.66 14.04
CA VAL A 356 23.04 19.42 12.95
C VAL A 356 23.59 19.95 11.63
N ARG A 357 24.13 21.17 11.62
CA ARG A 357 24.74 21.76 10.41
C ARG A 357 25.93 20.95 9.90
N SER A 358 26.78 20.45 10.80
CA SER A 358 27.94 19.63 10.43
C SER A 358 27.55 18.24 9.93
N ARG A 359 26.42 17.70 10.42
CA ARG A 359 25.91 16.38 10.05
C ARG A 359 25.12 16.42 8.73
N MET A 360 24.31 17.45 8.50
CA MET A 360 23.59 17.62 7.22
C MET A 360 24.55 17.83 6.04
N ARG A 361 25.67 18.53 6.22
CA ARG A 361 26.66 18.73 5.13
C ARG A 361 27.44 17.47 4.75
N ARG A 362 27.64 16.53 5.67
CA ARG A 362 28.41 15.30 5.40
C ARG A 362 27.61 14.20 4.69
N GLY A 363 26.27 14.23 4.77
CA GLY A 363 25.40 13.20 4.23
C GLY A 363 25.06 13.34 2.74
N HIS A 364 24.96 14.58 2.22
CA HIS A 364 24.39 14.75 0.89
C HIS A 364 25.35 14.58 -0.27
N ALA A 365 26.65 14.86 -0.16
CA ALA A 365 27.52 14.90 -1.35
C ALA A 365 27.91 13.52 -1.92
N ARG A 366 27.95 12.45 -1.10
CA ARG A 366 28.52 11.15 -1.50
C ARG A 366 27.55 10.22 -2.25
N GLY A 367 26.26 10.53 -2.28
CA GLY A 367 25.23 9.66 -2.86
C GLY A 367 24.77 10.02 -4.27
N TRP A 368 25.22 11.13 -4.87
CA TRP A 368 24.65 11.62 -6.14
C TRP A 368 25.18 10.92 -7.39
N GLY A 369 26.33 10.24 -7.30
CA GLY A 369 26.97 9.58 -8.45
C GLY A 369 26.02 8.71 -9.28
N PRO A 370 25.29 7.75 -8.67
CA PRO A 370 24.34 6.91 -9.38
C PRO A 370 23.20 7.71 -10.06
N TYR A 371 22.71 8.78 -9.42
CA TYR A 371 21.63 9.61 -9.96
C TYR A 371 22.11 10.49 -11.12
N LEU A 372 23.35 10.97 -11.09
CA LEU A 372 23.96 11.73 -12.19
C LEU A 372 24.16 10.84 -13.43
N VAL A 373 24.56 9.59 -13.24
CA VAL A 373 24.67 8.60 -14.34
C VAL A 373 23.31 8.30 -14.95
N LEU A 374 22.28 8.16 -14.12
CA LEU A 374 20.92 7.91 -14.58
C LEU A 374 20.34 9.11 -15.33
N LEU A 375 20.56 10.34 -14.84
CA LEU A 375 20.19 11.58 -15.52
C LEU A 375 20.89 11.72 -16.87
N TYR A 376 22.21 11.47 -16.93
CA TYR A 376 22.99 11.47 -18.16
C TYR A 376 22.45 10.45 -19.18
N GLY A 377 22.17 9.23 -18.73
CA GLY A 377 21.55 8.19 -19.56
C GLY A 377 20.18 8.59 -20.10
N THR A 378 19.36 9.25 -19.28
CA THR A 378 18.04 9.74 -19.67
C THR A 378 18.14 10.82 -20.73
N VAL A 379 19.04 11.79 -20.56
CA VAL A 379 19.27 12.88 -21.52
C VAL A 379 19.78 12.34 -22.86
N LEU A 380 20.71 11.39 -22.84
CA LEU A 380 21.21 10.76 -24.07
C LEU A 380 20.16 9.90 -24.77
N THR A 381 19.31 9.23 -24.02
CA THR A 381 18.20 8.44 -24.58
C THR A 381 17.20 9.36 -25.29
N LEU A 382 16.88 10.51 -24.68
CA LEU A 382 16.05 11.53 -25.32
C LEU A 382 16.71 12.10 -26.58
N ALA A 383 18.01 12.39 -26.53
CA ALA A 383 18.76 12.86 -27.70
C ALA A 383 18.76 11.82 -28.84
N ALA A 384 18.95 10.54 -28.51
CA ALA A 384 18.91 9.44 -29.46
C ALA A 384 17.52 9.30 -30.12
N LEU A 385 16.44 9.48 -29.36
CA LEU A 385 15.07 9.48 -29.89
C LEU A 385 14.78 10.65 -30.83
N THR A 386 15.38 11.82 -30.58
CA THR A 386 15.19 13.00 -31.44
C THR A 386 16.08 13.01 -32.67
N SER A 387 17.26 12.40 -32.61
CA SER A 387 18.29 12.49 -33.65
C SER A 387 18.41 11.24 -34.53
N LEU A 388 17.90 10.08 -34.11
CA LEU A 388 17.97 8.82 -34.85
C LEU A 388 16.57 8.29 -35.17
N GLN A 389 16.43 7.57 -36.29
CA GLN A 389 15.17 6.96 -36.71
C GLN A 389 15.32 5.45 -36.95
N GLY A 390 14.22 4.72 -36.78
CA GLY A 390 14.14 3.28 -37.07
C GLY A 390 15.06 2.43 -36.21
N ILE A 391 15.71 1.42 -36.81
CA ILE A 391 16.49 0.41 -36.09
C ILE A 391 17.70 1.01 -35.35
N TYR A 392 18.22 2.14 -35.84
CA TYR A 392 19.38 2.82 -35.27
C TYR A 392 19.05 3.51 -33.95
N ALA A 393 17.83 4.04 -33.80
CA ALA A 393 17.35 4.59 -32.53
C ALA A 393 17.21 3.47 -31.49
N VAL A 394 16.61 2.34 -31.88
CA VAL A 394 16.46 1.17 -31.00
C VAL A 394 17.83 0.63 -30.58
N GLY A 395 18.77 0.48 -31.53
CA GLY A 395 20.14 0.06 -31.24
C GLY A 395 20.86 1.01 -30.29
N ALA A 396 20.74 2.33 -30.50
CA ALA A 396 21.34 3.34 -29.63
C ALA A 396 20.75 3.29 -28.21
N ILE A 397 19.42 3.14 -28.07
CA ILE A 397 18.75 3.04 -26.76
C ILE A 397 19.20 1.77 -26.01
N VAL A 398 19.33 0.64 -26.71
CA VAL A 398 19.80 -0.61 -26.09
C VAL A 398 21.25 -0.47 -25.62
N VAL A 399 22.14 0.10 -26.45
CA VAL A 399 23.55 0.31 -26.09
C VAL A 399 23.68 1.32 -24.94
N LEU A 400 22.95 2.44 -24.99
CA LEU A 400 22.93 3.45 -23.92
C LEU A 400 22.35 2.89 -22.62
N GLY A 401 21.27 2.11 -22.71
CA GLY A 401 20.66 1.43 -21.57
C GLY A 401 21.62 0.44 -20.91
N LEU A 402 22.27 -0.43 -21.68
CA LEU A 402 23.23 -1.39 -21.14
C LEU A 402 24.47 -0.70 -20.54
N SER A 403 24.97 0.35 -21.18
CA SER A 403 26.12 1.12 -20.70
C SER A 403 25.83 1.87 -19.39
N THR A 404 24.67 2.54 -19.32
CA THR A 404 24.24 3.30 -18.13
C THR A 404 23.91 2.38 -16.95
N LEU A 405 23.27 1.24 -17.21
CA LEU A 405 22.97 0.24 -16.19
C LEU A 405 24.24 -0.44 -15.65
N GLY A 406 25.20 -0.74 -16.53
CA GLY A 406 26.50 -1.29 -16.16
C GLY A 406 27.31 -0.33 -15.28
N LEU A 407 27.40 0.94 -15.68
CA LEU A 407 28.09 1.97 -14.90
C LEU A 407 27.40 2.25 -13.56
N TYR A 408 26.06 2.32 -13.55
CA TYR A 408 25.27 2.47 -12.33
C TYR A 408 25.55 1.33 -11.34
N THR A 409 25.57 0.09 -11.83
CA THR A 409 25.85 -1.10 -11.00
C THR A 409 27.24 -1.03 -10.37
N ILE A 410 28.26 -0.61 -11.13
CA ILE A 410 29.62 -0.41 -10.60
C ILE A 410 29.62 0.65 -9.48
N PHE A 411 28.96 1.79 -9.68
CA PHE A 411 28.87 2.84 -8.66
C PHE A 411 28.16 2.38 -7.39
N VAL A 412 27.11 1.57 -7.51
CA VAL A 412 26.41 0.99 -6.35
C VAL A 412 27.31 0.01 -5.61
N VAL A 413 27.99 -0.90 -6.31
CA VAL A 413 28.91 -1.87 -5.70
C VAL A 413 30.09 -1.18 -5.01
N VAL A 414 30.71 -0.19 -5.66
CA VAL A 414 31.80 0.60 -5.08
C VAL A 414 31.32 1.43 -3.89
N GLY A 415 30.13 2.05 -3.98
CA GLY A 415 29.53 2.82 -2.90
C GLY A 415 29.25 1.96 -1.66
N ILE A 416 28.74 0.74 -1.85
CA ILE A 416 28.55 -0.24 -0.77
C ILE A 416 29.89 -0.69 -0.20
N GLY A 417 30.87 -1.01 -1.06
CA GLY A 417 32.20 -1.47 -0.64
C GLY A 417 32.97 -0.43 0.19
N LEU A 418 32.93 0.85 -0.19
CA LEU A 418 33.56 1.92 0.58
C LEU A 418 32.87 2.16 1.93
N ASN A 419 31.54 2.04 2.01
CA ASN A 419 30.81 2.16 3.26
C ASN A 419 31.15 1.02 4.24
N LEU A 420 31.34 -0.20 3.71
CA LEU A 420 31.78 -1.37 4.50
C LEU A 420 33.18 -1.17 5.11
N ILE A 421 34.09 -0.51 4.42
CA ILE A 421 35.45 -0.21 4.89
C ILE A 421 35.47 0.83 6.04
N GLU A 422 34.46 1.70 6.14
CA GLU A 422 34.35 2.69 7.23
C GLU A 422 33.68 2.14 8.51
N THR A 423 33.06 0.96 8.43
CA THR A 423 32.36 0.30 9.55
C THR A 423 33.24 -0.16 10.73
N PRO A 424 34.51 -0.63 10.57
CA PRO A 424 35.28 -1.17 11.67
C PRO A 424 35.64 -0.12 12.74
N GLY A 425 35.82 1.15 12.36
CA GLY A 425 36.09 2.23 13.32
C GLY A 425 34.92 2.50 14.27
N LYS A 426 33.67 2.41 13.76
CA LYS A 426 32.45 2.64 14.57
C LYS A 426 32.16 1.48 15.53
N ALA A 427 32.51 0.25 15.15
CA ALA A 427 32.36 -0.92 16.00
C ALA A 427 33.40 -0.93 17.15
N LEU A 428 34.64 -0.50 16.88
CA LEU A 428 35.68 -0.37 17.90
C LEU A 428 35.37 0.73 18.94
N ASP A 429 34.85 1.88 18.50
CA ASP A 429 34.45 2.96 19.41
C ASP A 429 33.20 2.62 20.26
N TYR A 430 32.35 1.71 19.77
CA TYR A 430 31.22 1.18 20.52
C TYR A 430 31.66 0.15 21.56
N ALA A 431 32.65 -0.69 21.23
CA ALA A 431 33.20 -1.66 22.16
C ALA A 431 34.01 -1.00 23.30
N ARG A 432 34.75 0.08 23.02
CA ARG A 432 35.50 0.82 24.05
C ARG A 432 34.60 1.46 25.10
N ARG A 433 33.43 1.98 24.70
CA ARG A 433 32.47 2.64 25.62
C ARG A 433 31.74 1.68 26.57
N ARG A 434 31.85 0.37 26.36
CA ARG A 434 31.24 -0.64 27.23
C ARG A 434 32.23 -1.26 28.23
N GLY A 435 33.50 -0.87 28.16
CA GLY A 435 34.55 -1.35 29.06
C GLY A 435 34.84 -0.44 30.25
N ASP A 436 34.24 0.76 30.27
CA ASP A 436 34.45 1.78 31.31
C ASP A 436 33.24 1.97 32.25
N ASP A 437 32.16 1.18 32.05
CA ASP A 437 31.05 0.97 33.00
C ASP A 437 31.17 -0.42 33.61
#